data_AF-A0A371MKA3-F1
#
_entry.id   AF-A0A371MKA3-F1
#
_cell.length_a   1.000
_cell.length_b   1.000
_cell.length_c   1.000
_cell.angle_alpha   90.00
_cell.angle_beta   90.00
_cell.angle_gamma   90.00
#
_symmetry.space_group_name_H-M   'P 1'
#
loop_
_entity.id
_entity.type
_entity.pdbx_description
1 polymer ?
#
loop_
_entity_poly.entity_id
_entity_poly.type
_entity_poly.pdbx_seq_one_letter_code
_entity_poly.pdbx_strand_id
1 'polypeptide(L)'
;MGYACPVCDAPQRDETHLANHLALQAIVHGDDHETWLDEHAPEWADLNADSLGPLVSDLAEEREFDEVFEDTVDRTGGRGHNHAHGQEHDHDIPDRQAQPFGGSGGSQSLSGDAARIFEQAQSLTREMYEEEEAGEDAGGDDAGDADETGDAGENDSVDDDDTDRKES
;
A
#
# COMPACT_ATOMS: atom_id res chain seq x y z
N MET A 1 -1.32 14.18 17.81
CA MET A 1 -1.02 15.60 17.52
C MET A 1 -0.12 15.56 16.31
N GLY A 2 -0.46 16.27 15.25
CA GLY A 2 0.30 16.27 14.01
C GLY A 2 1.29 17.41 13.93
N TYR A 3 1.99 17.49 12.81
CA TYR A 3 2.95 18.55 12.51
C TYR A 3 2.75 19.08 11.10
N ALA A 4 2.94 20.38 10.90
CA ALA A 4 2.97 20.96 9.56
C ALA A 4 4.40 20.85 8.99
N CYS A 5 4.51 20.43 7.73
CA CYS A 5 5.79 20.48 7.02
C CYS A 5 6.27 21.95 6.92
N PRO A 6 7.50 22.28 7.37
CA PRO A 6 8.00 23.66 7.40
C PRO A 6 8.24 24.27 6.00
N VAL A 7 8.20 23.45 4.95
CA VAL A 7 8.45 23.88 3.56
C VAL A 7 7.15 24.09 2.79
N CYS A 8 6.21 23.15 2.87
CA CYS A 8 4.98 23.16 2.07
C CYS A 8 3.68 23.23 2.89
N ASP A 9 3.77 23.42 4.22
CA ASP A 9 2.65 23.49 5.16
C ASP A 9 1.74 22.25 5.22
N ALA A 10 2.08 21.16 4.51
CA ALA A 10 1.31 19.93 4.48
C ALA A 10 1.21 19.31 5.88
N PRO A 11 -0.01 19.01 6.39
CA PRO A 11 -0.17 18.40 7.70
C PRO A 11 0.27 16.94 7.68
N GLN A 12 0.99 16.53 8.71
CA GLN A 12 1.53 15.19 8.93
C GLN A 12 1.02 14.63 10.26
N ARG A 13 0.80 13.32 10.31
CA ARG A 13 0.12 12.68 11.45
C ARG A 13 0.94 12.71 12.74
N ASP A 14 2.25 12.50 12.63
CA ASP A 14 3.21 12.40 13.72
C ASP A 14 4.62 12.75 13.21
N GLU A 15 5.61 12.77 14.12
CA GLU A 15 6.99 13.11 13.79
C GLU A 15 7.63 12.17 12.75
N THR A 16 7.30 10.88 12.78
CA THR A 16 7.83 9.88 11.85
C THR A 16 7.30 10.11 10.44
N HIS A 17 6.00 10.43 10.30
CA HIS A 17 5.42 10.80 9.00
C HIS A 17 6.01 12.11 8.48
N LEU A 18 6.26 13.09 9.35
CA LEU A 18 6.93 14.33 8.98
C LEU A 18 8.35 14.07 8.44
N ALA A 19 9.15 13.26 9.14
CA ALA A 19 10.49 12.90 8.70
C ALA A 19 10.48 12.17 7.34
N ASN A 20 9.58 11.19 7.18
CA ASN A 20 9.43 10.48 5.91
C ASN A 20 9.01 11.41 4.77
N HIS A 21 8.06 12.31 5.01
CA HIS A 21 7.64 13.28 4.01
C HIS A 21 8.80 14.15 3.55
N LEU A 22 9.55 14.76 4.49
CA LEU A 22 10.71 15.59 4.18
C LEU A 22 11.79 14.82 3.40
N ALA A 23 12.19 13.65 3.88
CA ALA A 23 13.24 12.85 3.24
C ALA A 23 12.83 12.36 1.85
N LEU A 24 11.59 11.89 1.65
CA LEU A 24 11.13 11.45 0.34
C LEU A 24 11.02 12.60 -0.65
N GLN A 25 10.52 13.76 -0.22
CA GLN A 25 10.44 14.93 -1.10
C GLN A 25 11.84 15.41 -1.50
N ALA A 26 12.79 15.43 -0.56
CA ALA A 26 14.19 15.73 -0.84
C ALA A 26 14.80 14.75 -1.86
N ILE A 27 14.66 13.43 -1.64
CA ILE A 27 15.24 12.41 -2.53
C ILE A 27 14.62 12.41 -3.93
N VAL A 28 13.29 12.55 -4.03
CA VAL A 28 12.57 12.43 -5.31
C VAL A 28 12.66 13.70 -6.14
N HIS A 29 12.64 14.87 -5.50
CA HIS A 29 12.53 16.15 -6.18
C HIS A 29 13.78 17.02 -6.11
N GLY A 30 14.67 16.81 -5.13
CA GLY A 30 15.86 17.64 -4.91
C GLY A 30 15.51 19.11 -4.78
N ASP A 31 14.51 19.42 -3.94
CA ASP A 31 13.84 20.72 -3.89
C ASP A 31 14.11 21.46 -2.56
N ASP A 32 13.25 22.43 -2.24
CA ASP A 32 13.32 23.21 -0.99
C ASP A 32 13.33 22.31 0.27
N HIS A 33 12.81 21.07 0.20
CA HIS A 33 12.88 20.10 1.30
C HIS A 33 14.31 19.60 1.53
N GLU A 34 15.09 19.38 0.46
CA GLU A 34 16.50 18.99 0.57
C GLU A 34 17.32 20.13 1.17
N THR A 35 17.14 21.36 0.66
CA THR A 35 17.86 22.53 1.19
C THR A 35 17.55 22.76 2.66
N TRP A 36 16.28 22.64 3.04
CA TRP A 36 15.87 22.79 4.43
C TRP A 36 16.49 21.71 5.33
N LEU A 37 16.51 20.45 4.88
CA LEU A 37 17.14 19.36 5.60
C LEU A 37 18.66 19.54 5.72
N ASP A 38 19.36 19.96 4.67
CA ASP A 38 20.80 20.22 4.72
C ASP A 38 21.18 21.32 5.72
N GLU A 39 20.30 22.32 5.91
CA GLU A 39 20.51 23.41 6.86
C GLU A 39 20.24 23.00 8.32
N HIS A 40 19.18 22.20 8.56
CA HIS A 40 18.68 21.93 9.91
C HIS A 40 19.10 20.55 10.44
N ALA A 41 19.37 19.60 9.56
CA ALA A 41 19.75 18.23 9.88
C ALA A 41 20.70 17.68 8.79
N PRO A 42 21.94 18.19 8.65
CA PRO A 42 22.85 17.85 7.53
C PRO A 42 23.17 16.35 7.40
N GLU A 43 23.03 15.59 8.49
CA GLU A 43 23.24 14.14 8.51
C GLU A 43 21.97 13.35 8.12
N TRP A 44 20.89 14.01 7.68
CA TRP A 44 19.57 13.40 7.44
C TRP A 44 19.61 12.21 6.49
N ALA A 45 20.53 12.22 5.52
CA ALA A 45 20.68 11.16 4.52
C ALA A 45 21.08 9.81 5.15
N ASP A 46 21.74 9.84 6.31
CA ASP A 46 22.16 8.65 7.05
C ASP A 46 21.17 8.27 8.17
N LEU A 47 20.16 9.11 8.43
CA LEU A 47 19.17 8.89 9.48
C LEU A 47 17.93 8.19 8.95
N ASN A 48 17.34 7.33 9.79
CA ASN A 48 16.00 6.80 9.55
C ASN A 48 14.93 7.75 10.09
N ALA A 49 13.67 7.49 9.75
CA ALA A 49 12.55 8.34 10.17
C ALA A 49 12.39 8.44 11.70
N ASP A 50 12.70 7.37 12.44
CA ASP A 50 12.62 7.38 13.91
C ASP A 50 13.68 8.29 14.55
N SER A 51 14.85 8.40 13.94
CA SER A 51 15.95 9.25 14.42
C SER A 51 15.81 10.69 13.92
N LEU A 52 15.31 10.88 12.70
CA LEU A 52 15.08 12.19 12.10
C LEU A 52 13.83 12.87 12.64
N GLY A 53 12.78 12.11 12.97
CA GLY A 53 11.50 12.59 13.48
C GLY A 53 11.63 13.60 14.63
N PRO A 54 12.29 13.24 15.74
CA PRO A 54 12.48 14.15 16.87
C PRO A 54 13.22 15.45 16.50
N LEU A 55 14.16 15.40 15.56
CA LEU A 55 14.93 16.57 15.14
C LEU A 55 14.06 17.56 14.33
N VAL A 56 13.24 17.02 13.43
CA VAL A 56 12.39 17.85 12.56
C VAL A 56 11.13 18.31 13.26
N SER A 57 10.58 17.55 14.21
CA SER A 57 9.39 17.93 14.98
C SER A 57 9.66 19.07 15.95
N ASP A 58 10.86 19.15 16.53
CA ASP A 58 11.28 20.29 17.38
C ASP A 58 11.30 21.63 16.62
N LEU A 59 11.45 21.58 15.30
CA LEU A 59 11.51 22.74 14.40
C LEU A 59 10.18 23.01 13.67
N ALA A 60 9.26 22.05 13.69
CA ALA A 60 7.99 22.12 12.99
C ALA A 60 6.86 22.66 13.89
N GLU A 61 5.88 23.32 13.26
CA GLU A 61 4.68 23.76 13.96
C GLU A 61 3.78 22.56 14.27
N GLU A 62 3.42 22.37 15.54
CA GLU A 62 2.38 21.42 15.94
C GLU A 62 1.03 21.83 15.35
N ARG A 63 0.33 20.87 14.72
CA ARG A 63 -0.97 21.10 14.08
C ARG A 63 -1.92 19.94 14.31
N GLU A 64 -3.21 20.25 14.42
CA GLU A 64 -4.27 19.24 14.42
C GLU A 64 -4.32 18.54 13.06
N PHE A 65 -4.25 17.21 13.06
CA PHE A 65 -4.42 16.40 11.86
C PHE A 65 -5.87 15.92 11.79
N ASP A 66 -6.57 16.26 10.71
CA ASP A 66 -7.96 15.82 10.51
C ASP A 66 -7.97 14.33 10.12
N GLU A 67 -8.30 13.47 11.08
CA GLU A 67 -8.45 12.04 10.84
C GLU A 67 -9.75 11.77 10.06
N VAL A 68 -9.67 11.89 8.72
CA VAL A 68 -10.77 11.48 7.84
C VAL A 68 -10.72 9.97 7.61
N PHE A 69 -11.73 9.27 8.09
CA PHE A 69 -11.92 7.85 7.80
C PHE A 69 -12.60 7.68 6.43
N GLU A 70 -12.40 6.54 5.77
CA GLU A 70 -13.07 6.21 4.49
C GLU A 70 -14.61 6.21 4.55
N ASP A 71 -15.18 6.15 5.77
CA ASP A 71 -16.60 6.23 6.06
C ASP A 71 -17.09 7.66 6.33
N THR A 72 -16.20 8.58 6.74
CA THR A 72 -16.53 9.97 7.05
C THR A 72 -16.24 10.94 5.92
N VAL A 73 -15.52 10.51 4.88
CA VAL A 73 -15.50 11.25 3.61
C VAL A 73 -16.92 11.24 3.04
N ASP A 74 -17.58 12.40 3.06
CA ASP A 74 -18.90 12.57 2.48
C ASP A 74 -18.84 12.22 0.98
N ARG A 75 -19.17 10.97 0.64
CA ARG A 75 -19.36 10.52 -0.75
C ARG A 75 -20.61 11.17 -1.38
N THR A 76 -21.32 12.00 -0.63
CA THR A 76 -22.56 12.68 -1.04
C THR A 76 -22.31 13.79 -2.07
N GLY A 77 -21.05 14.17 -2.31
CA GLY A 77 -20.63 14.97 -3.46
C GLY A 77 -20.57 14.23 -4.81
N GLY A 78 -20.80 12.92 -4.86
CA GLY A 78 -20.79 12.15 -6.12
C GLY A 78 -21.14 10.67 -5.94
N ARG A 79 -22.44 10.36 -6.02
CA ARG A 79 -23.00 9.00 -6.19
C ARG A 79 -22.42 7.95 -5.21
N GLY A 80 -22.93 7.98 -3.98
CA GLY A 80 -22.58 7.05 -2.91
C GLY A 80 -22.88 5.58 -3.22
N HIS A 81 -21.87 4.74 -3.02
CA HIS A 81 -22.02 3.31 -2.78
C HIS A 81 -21.96 3.06 -1.26
N ASN A 82 -23.09 2.61 -0.71
CA ASN A 82 -23.26 2.25 0.70
C ASN A 82 -23.12 0.72 0.81
N HIS A 83 -22.08 0.21 1.47
CA HIS A 83 -21.89 -1.21 1.72
C HIS A 83 -22.34 -1.54 3.15
N ALA A 84 -23.66 -1.71 3.32
CA ALA A 84 -24.22 -2.23 4.56
C ALA A 84 -23.99 -3.75 4.63
N HIS A 85 -23.08 -4.20 5.49
CA HIS A 85 -22.91 -5.61 5.81
C HIS A 85 -23.72 -5.95 7.06
N GLY A 86 -24.79 -6.74 6.88
CA GLY A 86 -25.46 -7.45 7.97
C GLY A 86 -26.90 -7.03 8.24
N GLN A 87 -27.82 -7.40 7.35
CA GLN A 87 -29.22 -7.60 7.74
C GLN A 87 -29.85 -8.64 6.81
N GLU A 88 -30.14 -9.80 7.38
CA GLU A 88 -30.86 -10.91 6.76
C GLU A 88 -32.22 -10.41 6.26
N HIS A 89 -32.46 -10.43 4.95
CA HIS A 89 -33.73 -10.00 4.37
C HIS A 89 -34.35 -11.05 3.45
N ASP A 90 -35.33 -11.71 4.06
CA ASP A 90 -36.52 -12.33 3.49
C ASP A 90 -37.11 -11.50 2.32
N HIS A 91 -37.62 -12.22 1.33
CA HIS A 91 -38.03 -11.73 0.03
C HIS A 91 -39.34 -10.92 0.06
N ASP A 92 -39.29 -9.62 -0.30
CA ASP A 92 -40.36 -8.95 -1.09
C ASP A 92 -39.83 -7.60 -1.64
N ILE A 93 -39.38 -7.58 -2.90
CA ILE A 93 -39.08 -6.34 -3.63
C ILE A 93 -40.11 -6.24 -4.77
N PRO A 94 -41.02 -5.25 -4.76
CA PRO A 94 -41.86 -4.97 -5.91
C PRO A 94 -40.97 -4.38 -7.02
N ASP A 95 -40.92 -5.12 -8.14
CA ASP A 95 -40.54 -4.72 -9.50
C ASP A 95 -39.76 -3.38 -9.59
N ARG A 96 -38.47 -3.41 -9.25
CA ARG A 96 -37.52 -2.35 -9.61
C ARG A 96 -36.58 -2.91 -10.65
N GLN A 97 -36.75 -2.46 -11.89
CA GLN A 97 -35.86 -2.78 -13.02
C GLN A 97 -34.39 -2.77 -12.59
N ALA A 98 -33.74 -3.91 -12.77
CA ALA A 98 -32.29 -4.05 -12.71
C ALA A 98 -31.66 -2.99 -13.62
N GLN A 99 -31.04 -1.97 -13.02
CA GLN A 99 -30.21 -1.04 -13.75
C GLN A 99 -28.91 -1.78 -14.08
N PRO A 100 -28.53 -1.95 -15.36
CA PRO A 100 -27.27 -2.58 -15.70
C PRO A 100 -26.13 -1.71 -15.17
N PHE A 101 -25.22 -2.34 -14.41
CA PHE A 101 -23.92 -1.78 -14.10
C PHE A 101 -23.14 -1.67 -15.42
N GLY A 102 -22.78 -0.44 -15.78
CA GLY A 102 -22.25 -0.10 -17.10
C GLY A 102 -23.19 0.89 -17.77
N GLY A 103 -22.80 2.17 -17.80
CA GLY A 103 -23.58 3.24 -18.40
C GLY A 103 -24.11 2.85 -19.78
N SER A 104 -25.43 2.70 -19.88
CA SER A 104 -26.14 2.76 -21.14
C SER A 104 -26.12 4.23 -21.61
N GLY A 105 -24.97 4.65 -22.10
CA GLY A 105 -24.66 6.05 -22.37
C GLY A 105 -23.44 6.19 -23.28
N GLY A 106 -23.40 5.35 -24.32
CA GLY A 106 -22.36 5.36 -25.34
C GLY A 106 -21.61 4.04 -25.41
N SER A 107 -22.21 3.04 -26.06
CA SER A 107 -21.40 2.19 -26.93
C SER A 107 -20.81 3.11 -27.99
N GLN A 108 -19.70 3.78 -27.65
CA GLN A 108 -18.78 4.21 -28.67
C GLN A 108 -18.42 2.91 -29.37
N SER A 109 -18.91 2.73 -30.59
CA SER A 109 -18.61 1.55 -31.39
C SER A 109 -17.09 1.49 -31.46
N LEU A 110 -16.49 0.60 -30.68
CA LEU A 110 -15.06 0.42 -30.65
C LEU A 110 -14.69 0.03 -32.08
N SER A 111 -13.98 0.89 -32.78
CA SER A 111 -13.66 0.70 -34.20
C SER A 111 -12.16 0.49 -34.35
N GLY A 112 -11.77 -0.34 -35.33
CA GLY A 112 -10.36 -0.58 -35.63
C GLY A 112 -9.66 -1.38 -34.52
N ASP A 113 -8.46 -0.95 -34.14
CA ASP A 113 -7.61 -1.69 -33.20
C ASP A 113 -8.19 -1.86 -31.80
N ALA A 114 -8.99 -0.89 -31.33
CA ALA A 114 -9.63 -1.01 -30.02
C ALA A 114 -10.53 -2.25 -29.95
N ALA A 115 -11.39 -2.47 -30.95
CA ALA A 115 -12.24 -3.67 -30.99
C ALA A 115 -11.43 -4.97 -31.02
N ARG A 116 -10.35 -5.00 -31.81
CA ARG A 116 -9.46 -6.17 -31.89
C ARG A 116 -8.83 -6.51 -30.54
N ILE A 117 -8.38 -5.50 -29.80
CA ILE A 117 -7.75 -5.68 -28.48
C ILE A 117 -8.76 -6.21 -27.47
N PHE A 118 -9.99 -5.68 -27.44
CA PHE A 118 -11.04 -6.17 -26.55
C PHE A 118 -11.47 -7.61 -26.89
N GLU A 119 -11.52 -7.97 -28.18
CA GLU A 119 -11.81 -9.34 -28.62
C GLU A 119 -10.70 -10.32 -28.19
N GLN A 120 -9.42 -9.93 -28.34
CA GLN A 120 -8.28 -10.73 -27.85
C GLN A 120 -8.32 -10.91 -26.34
N ALA A 121 -8.57 -9.84 -25.58
CA ALA A 121 -8.65 -9.92 -24.13
C ALA A 121 -9.76 -10.87 -23.68
N GLN A 122 -10.92 -10.84 -24.35
CA GLN A 122 -12.01 -11.77 -24.08
C GLN A 122 -11.66 -13.24 -24.43
N SER A 123 -10.92 -13.47 -25.52
CA SER A 123 -10.44 -14.82 -25.89
C SER A 123 -9.52 -15.39 -24.82
N LEU A 124 -8.48 -14.64 -24.43
CA LEU A 124 -7.52 -15.06 -23.41
C LEU A 124 -8.19 -15.36 -22.07
N THR A 125 -9.18 -14.54 -21.70
CA THR A 125 -9.96 -14.77 -20.48
C THR A 125 -10.73 -16.09 -20.57
N ARG A 126 -11.37 -16.39 -21.70
CA ARG A 126 -12.09 -17.66 -21.90
C ARG A 126 -11.15 -18.86 -21.88
N GLU A 127 -10.00 -18.76 -22.53
CA GLU A 127 -8.99 -19.83 -22.55
C GLU A 127 -8.51 -20.17 -21.13
N MET A 128 -8.25 -19.17 -20.28
CA MET A 128 -7.89 -19.43 -18.87
C MET A 128 -8.98 -20.18 -18.09
N TYR A 129 -10.25 -19.85 -18.32
CA TYR A 129 -11.37 -20.55 -17.67
C TYR A 129 -11.56 -21.98 -18.21
N GLU A 130 -11.33 -22.21 -19.50
CA GLU A 130 -11.43 -23.55 -20.13
C GLU A 130 -10.24 -24.45 -19.74
N GLU A 131 -9.04 -23.91 -19.57
CA GLU A 131 -7.88 -24.63 -19.05
C GLU A 131 -8.04 -25.02 -17.56
N GLU A 132 -8.69 -24.17 -16.77
CA GLU A 132 -9.00 -24.46 -15.36
C GLU A 132 -9.97 -25.65 -15.21
N GLU A 133 -11.01 -25.71 -16.05
CA GLU A 133 -11.99 -26.82 -16.06
C GLU A 133 -11.38 -28.14 -16.60
N ALA A 134 -10.38 -28.07 -17.48
CA ALA A 134 -9.69 -29.24 -18.01
C ALA A 134 -8.67 -29.87 -17.02
N GLY A 135 -8.35 -29.20 -15.91
CA GLY A 135 -7.42 -29.67 -14.88
C GLY A 135 -8.00 -30.66 -13.86
N GLU A 136 -9.31 -30.90 -13.88
CA GLU A 136 -10.01 -31.65 -12.83
C GLU A 136 -10.15 -33.17 -13.11
N ASP A 137 -9.72 -33.66 -14.28
CA ASP A 137 -9.82 -35.08 -14.68
C ASP A 137 -8.45 -35.73 -14.97
N ALA A 138 -7.45 -35.43 -14.12
CA ALA A 138 -6.18 -36.16 -14.07
C ALA A 138 -5.81 -36.50 -12.61
N GLY A 139 -6.78 -36.98 -11.84
CA GLY A 139 -6.55 -37.59 -10.52
C GLY A 139 -6.21 -39.07 -10.65
N GLY A 140 -4.92 -39.39 -10.85
CA GLY A 140 -4.42 -40.75 -10.89
C GLY A 140 -2.98 -40.86 -10.41
N ASP A 141 -2.84 -41.20 -9.13
CA ASP A 141 -1.75 -42.00 -8.55
C ASP A 141 -0.35 -41.34 -8.42
N ASP A 142 -0.10 -40.68 -7.27
CA ASP A 142 1.26 -40.68 -6.69
C ASP A 142 1.17 -40.95 -5.19
N ALA A 143 1.41 -42.21 -4.84
CA ALA A 143 1.57 -42.69 -3.48
C ALA A 143 3.00 -43.22 -3.32
N GLY A 144 3.74 -42.64 -2.37
CA GLY A 144 4.95 -43.22 -1.79
C GLY A 144 6.12 -42.23 -1.78
N ASP A 145 6.39 -41.59 -0.64
CA ASP A 145 7.31 -42.12 0.38
C ASP A 145 8.78 -41.80 0.06
N ALA A 146 9.32 -40.79 0.75
CA ALA A 146 10.73 -40.71 1.12
C ALA A 146 10.93 -39.67 2.23
N ASP A 147 11.06 -40.20 3.44
CA ASP A 147 11.68 -39.61 4.62
C ASP A 147 13.15 -39.23 4.33
N GLU A 148 13.57 -38.01 4.66
CA GLU A 148 14.99 -37.77 4.96
C GLU A 148 15.13 -36.68 6.04
N THR A 149 15.40 -37.15 7.25
CA THR A 149 15.95 -36.40 8.37
C THR A 149 17.45 -36.11 8.13
N GLY A 150 17.87 -34.84 8.24
CA GLY A 150 19.27 -34.45 8.36
C GLY A 150 19.35 -33.12 9.10
N ASP A 151 19.66 -33.10 10.40
CA ASP A 151 20.99 -33.23 11.02
C ASP A 151 21.66 -31.86 11.22
N ALA A 152 22.25 -31.71 12.40
CA ALA A 152 22.52 -30.49 13.11
C ALA A 152 23.78 -29.73 12.64
N GLY A 153 23.89 -28.46 13.05
CA GLY A 153 25.10 -27.65 12.93
C GLY A 153 24.81 -26.22 13.39
N GLU A 154 24.88 -25.96 14.69
CA GLU A 154 26.02 -25.33 15.39
C GLU A 154 25.93 -23.79 15.37
N ASN A 155 25.63 -23.28 16.56
CA ASN A 155 25.54 -21.87 16.93
C ASN A 155 26.94 -21.35 17.29
N ASP A 156 27.61 -20.72 16.33
CA ASP A 156 28.85 -19.98 16.59
C ASP A 156 28.52 -18.62 17.23
N SER A 157 28.37 -18.63 18.56
CA SER A 157 28.30 -17.41 19.37
C SER A 157 29.70 -16.85 19.56
N VAL A 158 30.03 -15.86 18.74
CA VAL A 158 31.14 -14.93 18.93
C VAL A 158 30.80 -13.90 20.01
N ASP A 159 31.53 -13.87 21.13
CA ASP A 159 31.83 -12.65 21.90
C ASP A 159 32.78 -12.99 23.08
N ASP A 160 34.06 -12.63 22.97
CA ASP A 160 34.94 -12.30 24.11
C ASP A 160 36.16 -11.54 23.56
N ASP A 161 36.02 -10.22 23.36
CA ASP A 161 37.15 -9.29 23.22
C ASP A 161 37.09 -8.28 24.36
N ASP A 162 37.57 -8.71 25.52
CA ASP A 162 37.87 -7.87 26.68
C ASP A 162 39.13 -7.06 26.38
N THR A 163 38.96 -5.81 25.95
CA THR A 163 40.04 -4.81 25.93
C THR A 163 39.90 -3.81 27.08
N ASP A 164 40.14 -4.28 28.31
CA ASP A 164 40.54 -3.43 29.44
C ASP A 164 41.95 -2.86 29.15
N ARG A 165 42.02 -1.65 28.60
CA ARG A 165 43.25 -0.84 28.64
C ARG A 165 43.01 0.50 29.30
N LYS A 166 43.16 0.46 30.62
CA LYS A 166 43.33 1.59 31.53
C LYS A 166 44.38 2.60 31.06
N GLU A 167 43.95 3.85 30.94
CA GLU A 167 44.51 5.07 31.53
C GLU A 167 45.91 4.94 32.17
N SER A 168 46.92 5.60 31.60
CA SER A 168 48.13 6.11 32.29
C SER A 168 48.84 7.14 31.43
#